data_AF-A0A1B6MGU8-F1
#
_entry.id   AF-A0A1B6MGU8-F1
#
_cell.length_a   1.000
_cell.length_b   1.000
_cell.length_c   1.000
_cell.angle_alpha   90.00
_cell.angle_beta   90.00
_cell.angle_gamma   90.00
#
_symmetry.space_group_name_H-M   'P 1'
#
loop_
_entity.id
_entity.type
_entity.pdbx_description
1 polymer ?
#
loop_
_entity_poly.entity_id
_entity_poly.type
_entity_poly.pdbx_seq_one_letter_code
_entity_poly.pdbx_strand_id
1 'polypeptide(L)'
;MSKTKEKTPNYPCGDCGIGVKYSGIKCTGSCNFWFHGGCVNITDKELKKLTEVETSSWKCKNCSIFILPLTSNLSSSPCLSIQQTNATSATKSDVLNNSIKELERSLIESNSLEDPSNEEHKLQMAAKIGSALLEENKTLKEEKFKLETRLTIVEGKLEETENNEVKYIEKVEILLQKNAELQEQLDKEKQFRRETQDIFEEYDRQKEKALREQENTIMLLKVKIKSLEENKENNTTQSQNTELRRTMINSETQTHNLDILPQNSNSFLLAELTYLKLKQREMEQSILNLQTQITSKQQPEAHSTKNDSPTSSGQPNKTLSRSTPSKNQNISLRRTQNKKNIFSVSLQAAKHKEYLETPVDVNRNFKNTPQSAPQTHNNRDTDPRTHSNKISIKPPGTKITPNSDEFYADLIENEIKRQSLETHKETRKAMLSQVKKPNKTNSDIEEANRNCPETSKGNSNRHFLEIRQQEEAKAKEIITTRIFLNRKFWRKE
;
A
#
# COMPACT_ATOMS: atom_id res chain seq x y z
N MET A 1 45.06 -18.65 26.14
CA MET A 1 43.95 -18.09 26.94
C MET A 1 42.92 -17.48 25.99
N SER A 2 41.80 -18.16 25.78
CA SER A 2 40.75 -17.74 24.84
C SER A 2 39.93 -16.61 25.46
N LYS A 3 40.02 -15.39 24.90
CA LYS A 3 39.16 -14.27 25.29
C LYS A 3 37.70 -14.61 24.95
N THR A 4 36.91 -14.95 25.96
CA THR A 4 35.45 -15.05 25.85
C THR A 4 34.91 -13.71 25.36
N LYS A 5 34.42 -13.66 24.12
CA LYS A 5 33.68 -12.51 23.59
C LYS A 5 32.40 -12.37 24.41
N GLU A 6 32.39 -11.47 25.39
CA GLU A 6 31.15 -11.06 26.06
C GLU A 6 30.16 -10.57 24.99
N LYS A 7 29.01 -11.25 24.88
CA LYS A 7 27.91 -10.81 24.04
C LYS A 7 27.40 -9.49 24.60
N THR A 8 27.71 -8.38 23.93
CA THR A 8 27.11 -7.09 24.25
C THR A 8 25.59 -7.23 24.13
N PRO A 9 24.82 -6.86 25.16
CA PRO A 9 23.36 -6.92 25.09
C PRO A 9 22.89 -6.04 23.92
N ASN A 10 22.24 -6.67 22.93
CA ASN A 10 21.62 -5.97 21.82
C ASN A 10 20.22 -5.54 22.27
N TYR A 11 20.04 -4.25 22.54
CA TYR A 11 18.72 -3.68 22.75
C TYR A 11 18.18 -3.17 21.40
N PRO A 12 17.03 -3.64 20.91
CA PRO A 12 16.47 -3.13 19.66
C PRO A 12 16.02 -1.67 19.84
N CYS A 13 16.27 -0.85 18.83
CA CYS A 13 15.80 0.53 18.79
C CYS A 13 14.28 0.56 18.63
N GLY A 14 13.58 1.32 19.47
CA GLY A 14 12.12 1.44 19.41
C GLY A 14 11.56 2.16 18.19
N ASP A 15 12.42 2.73 17.34
CA ASP A 15 12.03 3.43 16.10
C ASP A 15 12.40 2.62 14.85
N CYS A 16 13.68 2.27 14.68
CA CYS A 16 14.16 1.55 13.49
C CYS A 16 14.30 0.03 13.66
N GLY A 17 14.09 -0.52 14.87
CA GLY A 17 14.24 -1.96 15.16
C GLY A 17 15.69 -2.47 15.18
N ILE A 18 16.67 -1.68 14.76
CA ILE A 18 18.09 -2.06 14.72
C ILE A 18 18.70 -2.01 16.13
N GLY A 19 19.61 -2.94 16.44
CA GLY A 19 20.30 -2.97 17.74
C GLY A 19 21.08 -1.68 18.07
N VAL A 20 20.83 -1.12 19.24
CA VAL A 20 21.55 0.04 19.80
C VAL A 20 22.83 -0.45 20.47
N LYS A 21 23.99 -0.16 19.84
CA LYS A 21 25.31 -0.54 20.38
C LYS A 21 26.02 0.60 21.11
N TYR A 22 25.93 1.81 20.57
CA TYR A 22 26.56 3.03 21.08
C TYR A 22 25.60 4.21 20.89
N SER A 23 25.76 5.25 21.69
CA SER A 23 24.98 6.49 21.58
C SER A 23 23.46 6.27 21.60
N GLY A 24 23.01 5.48 22.58
CA GLY A 24 21.60 5.22 22.82
C GLY A 24 21.06 6.00 24.02
N ILE A 25 19.79 6.40 23.97
CA ILE A 25 19.04 6.90 25.12
C ILE A 25 17.88 5.95 25.42
N LYS A 26 17.67 5.64 26.70
CA LYS A 26 16.54 4.82 27.13
C LYS A 26 15.35 5.73 27.45
N CYS A 27 14.20 5.46 26.86
CA CYS A 27 12.96 6.13 27.24
C CYS A 27 12.57 5.72 28.66
N THR A 28 12.33 6.69 29.55
CA THR A 28 11.82 6.45 30.91
C THR A 28 10.29 6.53 31.01
N GLY A 29 9.61 6.64 29.87
CA GLY A 29 8.17 6.47 29.76
C GLY A 29 7.73 5.01 29.80
N SER A 30 6.46 4.77 29.49
CA SER A 30 5.85 3.42 29.55
C SER A 30 6.52 2.41 28.63
N CYS A 31 7.09 2.84 27.49
CA CYS A 31 7.64 1.91 26.51
C CYS A 31 8.99 1.29 26.92
N ASN A 32 9.78 1.94 27.79
CA ASN A 32 11.09 1.47 28.26
C ASN A 32 12.11 1.04 27.17
N PHE A 33 11.89 1.42 25.91
CA PHE A 33 12.75 1.07 24.79
C PHE A 33 14.00 1.95 24.72
N TRP A 34 15.06 1.41 24.12
CA TRP A 34 16.25 2.17 23.74
C TRP A 34 16.05 2.80 22.37
N PHE A 35 16.64 3.97 22.14
CA PHE A 35 16.60 4.69 20.88
C PHE A 35 18.00 5.12 20.48
N HIS A 36 18.35 5.02 19.19
CA HIS A 36 19.54 5.70 18.67
C HIS A 36 19.32 7.21 18.75
N GLY A 37 20.36 7.98 19.09
CA GLY A 37 20.28 9.45 19.08
C GLY A 37 19.71 9.99 17.76
N GLY A 38 20.20 9.47 16.62
CA GLY A 38 19.71 9.86 15.29
C GLY A 38 18.22 9.60 15.05
N CYS A 39 17.66 8.51 15.57
CA CYS A 39 16.22 8.21 15.45
C CYS A 39 15.34 9.22 16.20
N VAL A 40 15.88 9.84 17.25
CA VAL A 40 15.15 10.80 18.09
C VAL A 40 15.61 12.24 17.88
N ASN A 41 16.37 12.50 16.81
CA ASN A 41 16.95 13.81 16.48
C ASN A 41 17.86 14.38 17.58
N ILE A 42 18.56 13.53 18.34
CA ILE A 42 19.59 13.93 19.30
C ILE A 42 20.95 13.55 18.72
N THR A 43 21.82 14.53 18.53
CA THR A 43 23.18 14.26 18.04
C THR A 43 24.03 13.60 19.12
N ASP A 44 25.03 12.81 18.72
CA ASP A 44 25.97 12.16 19.67
C ASP A 44 26.68 13.16 20.61
N LYS A 45 26.86 14.41 20.17
CA LYS A 45 27.44 15.49 20.98
C LYS A 45 26.45 15.98 22.05
N GLU A 46 25.17 16.12 21.70
CA GLU A 46 24.12 16.50 22.64
C GLU A 46 23.86 15.37 23.63
N LEU A 47 23.81 14.13 23.17
CA LEU A 47 23.62 12.96 24.02
C LEU A 47 24.72 12.84 25.10
N LYS A 48 25.97 13.17 24.77
CA LYS A 48 27.09 13.23 25.74
C LYS A 48 27.04 14.43 26.68
N LYS A 49 26.31 15.49 26.32
CA LYS A 49 26.13 16.69 27.14
C LYS A 49 24.92 16.59 28.07
N LEU A 50 23.97 15.68 27.77
CA LEU A 50 22.83 15.44 28.66
C LEU A 50 23.33 14.99 30.03
N THR A 51 22.86 15.69 31.04
CA THR A 51 23.10 15.36 32.44
C THR A 51 22.40 14.05 32.81
N GLU A 52 22.82 13.43 33.92
CA GLU A 52 22.16 12.22 34.43
C GLU A 52 20.67 12.46 34.76
N VAL A 53 20.33 13.69 35.15
CA VAL A 53 18.94 14.11 35.40
C VAL A 53 18.11 14.18 34.11
N GLU A 54 18.68 14.70 33.03
CA GLU A 54 18.00 14.77 31.73
C GLU A 54 17.86 13.38 31.10
N THR A 55 18.88 12.53 31.19
CA THR A 55 18.81 11.15 30.66
C THR A 55 17.81 10.28 31.42
N SER A 56 17.67 10.48 32.74
CA SER A 56 16.68 9.76 33.57
C SER A 56 15.25 10.31 33.44
N SER A 57 15.07 11.54 32.98
CA SER A 57 13.74 12.13 32.73
C SER A 57 13.31 12.12 31.26
N TRP A 58 14.18 11.69 30.35
CA TRP A 58 13.91 11.70 28.92
C TRP A 58 12.85 10.69 28.49
N LYS A 59 11.90 11.16 27.69
CA LYS A 59 10.80 10.36 27.12
C LYS A 59 10.80 10.49 25.60
N CYS A 60 10.59 9.37 24.90
CA CYS A 60 10.42 9.37 23.46
C CYS A 60 9.13 10.09 23.07
N LYS A 61 9.00 10.52 21.81
CA LYS A 61 7.82 11.27 21.32
C LYS A 61 6.50 10.59 21.69
N ASN A 62 6.42 9.26 21.53
CA ASN A 62 5.21 8.50 21.86
C ASN A 62 4.88 8.52 23.37
N CYS A 63 5.91 8.46 24.23
CA CYS A 63 5.72 8.50 25.69
C CYS A 63 5.52 9.92 26.23
N SER A 64 6.06 10.94 25.56
CA SER A 64 5.87 12.35 25.92
C SER A 64 4.44 12.81 25.65
N ILE A 65 3.78 12.24 24.64
CA ILE A 65 2.37 12.52 24.33
C ILE A 65 1.43 11.98 25.43
N PHE A 66 1.84 10.94 26.17
CA PHE A 66 0.97 10.21 27.10
C PHE A 66 0.92 10.77 28.54
N ILE A 67 1.76 11.74 28.90
CA ILE A 67 1.73 12.35 30.26
C ILE A 67 1.16 13.77 30.19
N LEU A 68 -0.07 13.87 29.70
CA LEU A 68 -0.98 14.91 30.17
C LEU A 68 -1.82 14.26 31.27
N PRO A 69 -1.85 14.83 32.50
CA PRO A 69 -2.57 14.23 33.61
C PRO A 69 -4.05 14.15 33.24
N LEU A 70 -4.52 12.93 33.00
CA LEU A 70 -5.93 12.56 32.95
C LEU A 70 -6.51 12.79 34.36
N THR A 71 -6.81 14.05 34.67
CA THR A 71 -7.87 14.32 35.63
C THR A 71 -9.16 14.07 34.87
N SER A 72 -9.81 12.96 35.22
CA SER A 72 -11.09 12.51 34.72
C SER A 72 -12.14 13.61 34.91
N ASN A 73 -12.40 14.38 33.85
CA ASN A 73 -13.68 15.03 33.61
C ASN A 73 -13.87 15.11 32.08
N LEU A 74 -15.07 14.73 31.67
CA LEU A 74 -15.44 14.38 30.30
C LEU A 74 -15.35 15.56 29.31
N SER A 75 -15.15 15.17 28.05
CA SER A 75 -15.50 15.85 26.79
C SER A 75 -14.36 16.54 26.03
N SER A 76 -14.31 16.17 24.74
CA SER A 76 -13.70 16.84 23.58
C SER A 76 -12.18 16.76 23.34
N SER A 77 -11.85 15.95 22.32
CA SER A 77 -11.01 16.22 21.13
C SER A 77 -9.55 16.74 21.30
N PRO A 78 -8.55 16.11 20.65
CA PRO A 78 -7.14 16.52 20.78
C PRO A 78 -6.82 17.68 19.83
N CYS A 79 -6.77 18.91 20.34
CA CYS A 79 -6.24 20.06 19.62
C CYS A 79 -4.85 20.46 20.17
N LEU A 80 -3.92 20.67 19.23
CA LEU A 80 -2.55 21.13 19.42
C LEU A 80 -2.45 22.33 20.37
N SER A 81 -1.62 22.19 21.40
CA SER A 81 -1.27 23.23 22.37
C SER A 81 -0.72 24.49 21.70
N ILE A 82 -1.58 25.48 21.52
CA ILE A 82 -1.19 26.88 21.68
C ILE A 82 -0.98 27.06 23.18
N GLN A 83 0.27 27.06 23.63
CA GLN A 83 0.59 27.39 25.02
C GLN A 83 0.02 28.77 25.35
N GLN A 84 -1.06 28.75 26.12
CA GLN A 84 -1.71 29.90 26.70
C GLN A 84 -0.84 30.50 27.80
N THR A 85 -0.39 31.73 27.60
CA THR A 85 0.02 32.68 28.63
C THR A 85 -1.20 33.20 29.40
N ASN A 86 -2.06 32.31 29.91
CA ASN A 86 -3.32 32.67 30.60
C ASN A 86 -3.15 32.98 32.09
N ALA A 87 -1.92 33.15 32.59
CA ALA A 87 -1.68 33.47 34.00
C ALA A 87 -2.12 34.90 34.41
N THR A 88 -2.54 35.76 33.47
CA THR A 88 -2.84 37.18 33.74
C THR A 88 -4.31 37.57 33.57
N SER A 89 -5.23 36.66 33.22
CA SER A 89 -6.66 37.01 33.10
C SER A 89 -7.45 36.85 34.40
N ALA A 90 -6.98 36.04 35.35
CA ALA A 90 -7.62 35.93 36.66
C ALA A 90 -7.57 37.26 37.43
N THR A 91 -6.45 37.98 37.36
CA THR A 91 -6.25 39.20 38.15
C THR A 91 -7.10 40.39 37.71
N LYS A 92 -7.51 40.50 36.44
CA LYS A 92 -8.34 41.63 35.97
C LYS A 92 -9.82 41.50 36.33
N SER A 93 -10.37 40.28 36.26
CA SER A 93 -11.75 40.03 36.70
C SER A 93 -11.88 40.22 38.21
N ASP A 94 -10.85 39.84 38.97
CA ASP A 94 -10.82 40.06 40.41
C ASP A 94 -10.73 41.55 40.77
N VAL A 95 -9.97 42.36 40.03
CA VAL A 95 -9.89 43.83 40.23
C VAL A 95 -11.25 44.50 39.97
N LEU A 96 -11.96 44.11 38.90
CA LEU A 96 -13.31 44.63 38.60
C LEU A 96 -14.35 44.22 39.64
N ASN A 97 -14.36 42.94 40.03
CA ASN A 97 -15.23 42.43 41.08
C ASN A 97 -15.00 43.15 42.42
N ASN A 98 -13.76 43.55 42.71
CA ASN A 98 -13.43 44.30 43.91
C ASN A 98 -13.94 45.75 43.84
N SER A 99 -13.84 46.41 42.68
CA SER A 99 -14.33 47.80 42.48
C SER A 99 -15.85 47.90 42.59
N ILE A 100 -16.59 46.94 42.01
CA ILE A 100 -18.06 46.87 42.13
C ILE A 100 -18.47 46.64 43.59
N LYS A 101 -17.81 45.70 44.30
CA LYS A 101 -18.07 45.44 45.72
C LYS A 101 -17.71 46.63 46.63
N GLU A 102 -16.78 47.48 46.23
CA GLU A 102 -16.44 48.71 46.95
C GLU A 102 -17.49 49.80 46.76
N LEU A 103 -18.05 49.92 45.54
CA LEU A 103 -19.19 50.80 45.27
C LEU A 103 -20.46 50.33 46.00
N GLU A 104 -20.75 49.03 46.01
CA GLU A 104 -21.87 48.47 46.78
C GLU A 104 -21.72 48.76 48.27
N ARG A 105 -20.51 48.58 48.84
CA ARG A 105 -20.23 48.94 50.24
C ARG A 105 -20.38 50.43 50.50
N SER A 106 -19.87 51.28 49.60
CA SER A 106 -20.03 52.74 49.71
C SER A 106 -21.51 53.16 49.67
N LEU A 107 -22.32 52.52 48.82
CA LEU A 107 -23.76 52.75 48.71
C LEU A 107 -24.51 52.35 49.99
N ILE A 108 -24.12 51.22 50.59
CA ILE A 108 -24.70 50.72 51.85
C ILE A 108 -24.25 51.57 53.04
N GLU A 109 -22.99 52.00 53.12
CA GLU A 109 -22.49 52.89 54.18
C GLU A 109 -23.11 54.29 54.10
N SER A 110 -23.49 54.73 52.90
CA SER A 110 -24.22 55.98 52.70
C SER A 110 -25.74 55.88 52.87
N ASN A 111 -26.27 54.77 53.42
CA ASN A 111 -27.65 54.67 53.95
C ASN A 111 -27.96 55.66 55.09
N SER A 112 -27.06 56.59 55.44
CA SER A 112 -27.40 57.86 56.10
C SER A 112 -28.14 58.81 55.15
N LEU A 113 -29.16 58.30 54.46
CA LEU A 113 -29.98 58.97 53.45
C LEU A 113 -31.10 59.84 54.04
N GLU A 114 -31.09 60.07 55.36
CA GLU A 114 -32.12 60.85 56.06
C GLU A 114 -31.98 62.37 55.89
N ASP A 115 -30.89 62.86 55.30
CA ASP A 115 -30.75 64.29 54.96
C ASP A 115 -30.86 64.52 53.44
N PRO A 116 -32.08 64.69 52.90
CA PRO A 116 -32.31 64.87 51.46
C PRO A 116 -31.71 66.17 50.89
N SER A 117 -31.17 67.06 51.75
CA SER A 117 -30.67 68.38 51.37
C SER A 117 -29.24 68.40 50.79
N ASN A 118 -28.46 67.32 50.95
CA ASN A 118 -27.07 67.29 50.49
C ASN A 118 -26.95 66.85 49.01
N GLU A 119 -27.28 67.75 48.10
CA GLU A 119 -27.23 67.54 46.63
C GLU A 119 -25.81 67.21 46.12
N GLU A 120 -24.78 67.77 46.77
CA GLU A 120 -23.37 67.56 46.43
C GLU A 120 -22.97 66.08 46.55
N HIS A 121 -23.43 65.38 47.59
CA HIS A 121 -23.14 63.96 47.78
C HIS A 121 -23.74 63.09 46.67
N LYS A 122 -24.96 63.44 46.20
CA LYS A 122 -25.62 62.74 45.08
C LYS A 122 -24.84 62.93 43.78
N LEU A 123 -24.37 64.14 43.50
CA LEU A 123 -23.53 64.42 42.33
C LEU A 123 -22.19 63.68 42.40
N GLN A 124 -21.53 63.65 43.56
CA GLN A 124 -20.28 62.92 43.75
C GLN A 124 -20.48 61.40 43.53
N MET A 125 -21.56 60.83 44.06
CA MET A 125 -21.90 59.43 43.86
C MET A 125 -22.20 59.12 42.39
N ALA A 126 -23.00 59.96 41.72
CA ALA A 126 -23.28 59.82 40.30
C ALA A 126 -22.00 59.89 39.45
N ALA A 127 -21.07 60.78 39.78
CA ALA A 127 -19.76 60.86 39.13
C ALA A 127 -18.92 59.59 39.35
N LYS A 128 -18.85 59.07 40.58
CA LYS A 128 -18.13 57.81 40.90
C LYS A 128 -18.71 56.61 40.14
N ILE A 129 -20.03 56.46 40.11
CA ILE A 129 -20.72 55.41 39.36
C ILE A 129 -20.45 55.57 37.86
N GLY A 130 -20.54 56.79 37.33
CA GLY A 130 -20.24 57.09 35.93
C GLY A 130 -18.81 56.73 35.55
N SER A 131 -17.82 57.05 36.39
CA SER A 131 -16.41 56.68 36.16
C SER A 131 -16.20 55.16 36.15
N ALA A 132 -16.80 54.43 37.09
CA ALA A 132 -16.69 52.97 37.14
C ALA A 132 -17.32 52.29 35.92
N LEU A 133 -18.49 52.75 35.46
CA LEU A 133 -19.15 52.24 34.26
C LEU A 133 -18.32 52.51 32.98
N LEU A 134 -17.63 53.66 32.91
CA LEU A 134 -16.74 53.97 31.78
C LEU A 134 -15.50 53.05 31.76
N GLU A 135 -14.92 52.75 32.92
CA GLU A 135 -13.79 51.82 33.04
C GLU A 135 -14.19 50.37 32.70
N GLU A 136 -15.36 49.93 33.15
CA GLU A 136 -15.93 48.64 32.78
C GLU A 136 -16.18 48.56 31.27
N ASN A 137 -16.80 49.58 30.68
CA ASN A 137 -17.03 49.63 29.23
C ASN A 137 -15.72 49.55 28.42
N LYS A 138 -14.67 50.21 28.90
CA LYS A 138 -13.33 50.13 28.32
C LYS A 138 -12.77 48.71 28.40
N THR A 139 -12.87 48.06 29.55
CA THR A 139 -12.38 46.69 29.74
C THR A 139 -13.15 45.69 28.87
N LEU A 140 -14.47 45.80 28.81
CA LEU A 140 -15.31 44.96 27.95
C LEU A 140 -14.99 45.14 26.47
N LYS A 141 -14.65 46.35 26.02
CA LYS A 141 -14.18 46.60 24.64
C LYS A 141 -12.83 45.92 24.36
N GLU A 142 -11.89 45.99 25.29
CA GLU A 142 -10.60 45.31 25.18
C GLU A 142 -10.75 43.78 25.14
N GLU A 143 -11.61 43.22 26.00
CA GLU A 143 -11.92 41.79 26.02
C GLU A 143 -12.63 41.33 24.75
N LYS A 144 -13.61 42.10 24.27
CA LYS A 144 -14.28 41.85 22.99
C LYS A 144 -13.27 41.80 21.85
N PHE A 145 -12.38 42.79 21.75
CA PHE A 145 -11.34 42.81 20.72
C PHE A 145 -10.39 41.60 20.82
N LYS A 146 -10.01 41.20 22.04
CA LYS A 146 -9.17 40.02 22.28
C LYS A 146 -9.89 38.73 21.86
N LEU A 147 -11.18 38.60 22.15
CA LEU A 147 -11.98 37.45 21.75
C LEU A 147 -12.17 37.39 20.23
N GLU A 148 -12.46 38.52 19.58
CA GLU A 148 -12.54 38.63 18.11
C GLU A 148 -11.22 38.19 17.46
N THR A 149 -10.07 38.67 17.95
CA THR A 149 -8.75 38.26 17.43
C THR A 149 -8.51 36.76 17.61
N ARG A 150 -8.88 36.18 18.76
CA ARG A 150 -8.76 34.74 19.00
C ARG A 150 -9.67 33.93 18.08
N LEU A 151 -10.87 34.42 17.82
CA LEU A 151 -11.84 33.79 16.93
C LEU A 151 -11.27 33.73 15.51
N THR A 152 -10.74 34.84 14.97
CA THR A 152 -10.07 34.86 13.66
C THR A 152 -8.88 33.91 13.56
N ILE A 153 -8.08 33.77 14.62
CA ILE A 153 -6.97 32.81 14.65
C ILE A 153 -7.48 31.36 14.60
N VAL A 154 -8.54 31.04 15.36
CA VAL A 154 -9.13 29.70 15.37
C VAL A 154 -9.77 29.37 14.02
N GLU A 155 -10.48 30.32 13.41
CA GLU A 155 -11.04 30.17 12.06
C GLU A 155 -9.94 29.86 11.02
N GLY A 156 -8.83 30.60 11.02
CA GLY A 156 -7.72 30.32 10.10
C GLY A 156 -7.08 28.94 10.31
N LYS A 157 -6.99 28.46 11.56
CA LYS A 157 -6.50 27.10 11.86
C LYS A 157 -7.48 26.02 11.44
N LEU A 158 -8.78 26.30 11.53
CA LEU A 158 -9.83 25.39 11.06
C LEU A 158 -9.71 25.23 9.54
N GLU A 159 -9.60 26.32 8.80
CA GLU A 159 -9.40 26.32 7.35
C GLU A 159 -8.11 25.59 6.93
N GLU A 160 -7.01 25.78 7.65
CA GLU A 160 -5.76 25.03 7.41
C GLU A 160 -5.95 23.52 7.61
N THR A 161 -6.67 23.14 8.67
CA THR A 161 -6.95 21.73 8.99
C THR A 161 -7.85 21.09 7.94
N GLU A 162 -8.90 21.77 7.51
CA GLU A 162 -9.78 21.33 6.42
C GLU A 162 -9.01 21.14 5.10
N ASN A 163 -8.13 22.09 4.76
CA ASN A 163 -7.26 21.96 3.57
C ASN A 163 -6.31 20.76 3.67
N ASN A 164 -5.81 20.44 4.86
CA ASN A 164 -4.97 19.26 5.07
C ASN A 164 -5.77 17.97 4.99
N GLU A 165 -7.00 17.94 5.52
CA GLU A 165 -7.91 16.82 5.40
C GLU A 165 -8.20 16.48 3.92
N VAL A 166 -8.50 17.49 3.09
CA VAL A 166 -8.72 17.31 1.65
C VAL A 166 -7.50 16.67 0.97
N LYS A 167 -6.28 17.13 1.28
CA LYS A 167 -5.04 16.52 0.75
C LYS A 167 -4.87 15.07 1.18
N TYR A 168 -5.23 14.73 2.41
CA TYR A 168 -5.15 13.35 2.88
C TYR A 168 -6.21 12.46 2.23
N ILE A 169 -7.42 12.96 2.01
CA ILE A 169 -8.48 12.25 1.26
C ILE A 169 -8.00 11.94 -0.17
N GLU A 170 -7.46 12.94 -0.88
CA GLU A 170 -6.91 12.74 -2.24
C GLU A 170 -5.81 11.67 -2.26
N LYS A 171 -4.90 11.70 -1.27
CA LYS A 171 -3.85 10.67 -1.15
C LYS A 171 -4.43 9.28 -0.90
N VAL A 172 -5.49 9.17 -0.10
CA VAL A 172 -6.18 7.89 0.15
C VAL A 172 -6.83 7.39 -1.13
N GLU A 173 -7.48 8.25 -1.91
CA GLU A 173 -8.10 7.89 -3.20
C GLU A 173 -7.05 7.37 -4.20
N ILE A 174 -5.91 8.04 -4.33
CA ILE A 174 -4.80 7.58 -5.19
C ILE A 174 -4.29 6.20 -4.76
N LEU A 175 -4.15 5.96 -3.46
CA LEU A 175 -3.71 4.66 -2.94
C LEU A 175 -4.74 3.56 -3.18
N LEU A 176 -6.04 3.87 -3.05
CA LEU A 176 -7.12 2.93 -3.34
C LEU A 176 -7.14 2.55 -4.83
N GLN A 177 -6.97 3.52 -5.72
CA GLN A 177 -6.86 3.27 -7.16
C GLN A 177 -5.68 2.36 -7.49
N LYS A 178 -4.49 2.65 -6.94
CA LYS A 178 -3.31 1.81 -7.12
C LYS A 178 -3.50 0.39 -6.57
N ASN A 179 -4.22 0.23 -5.47
CA ASN A 179 -4.51 -1.07 -4.90
C ASN A 179 -5.45 -1.89 -5.82
N ALA A 180 -6.45 -1.25 -6.43
CA ALA A 180 -7.32 -1.89 -7.40
C ALA A 180 -6.55 -2.36 -8.65
N GLU A 181 -5.63 -1.54 -9.16
CA GLU A 181 -4.77 -1.91 -10.30
C GLU A 181 -3.85 -3.10 -9.99
N LEU A 182 -3.23 -3.12 -8.80
CA LEU A 182 -2.39 -4.23 -8.36
C LEU A 182 -3.20 -5.52 -8.17
N GLN A 183 -4.43 -5.41 -7.67
CA GLN A 183 -5.33 -6.55 -7.54
C GLN A 183 -5.70 -7.13 -8.91
N GLU A 184 -6.00 -6.28 -9.90
CA GLU A 184 -6.28 -6.71 -11.26
C GLU A 184 -5.07 -7.42 -11.90
N GLN A 185 -3.86 -6.89 -11.69
CA GLN A 185 -2.61 -7.52 -12.16
C GLN A 185 -2.40 -8.90 -11.52
N LEU A 186 -2.64 -9.02 -10.21
CA LEU A 186 -2.53 -10.28 -9.50
C LEU A 186 -3.50 -11.33 -10.05
N ASP A 187 -4.73 -10.92 -10.39
CA ASP A 187 -5.72 -11.84 -10.93
C ASP A 187 -5.41 -12.26 -12.37
N LYS A 188 -4.82 -11.38 -13.18
CA LYS A 188 -4.25 -11.72 -14.50
C LYS A 188 -3.12 -12.73 -14.39
N GLU A 189 -2.18 -12.55 -13.46
CA GLU A 189 -1.07 -13.49 -13.22
C GLU A 189 -1.58 -14.87 -12.77
N LYS A 190 -2.57 -14.92 -11.87
CA LYS A 190 -3.21 -16.17 -11.47
C LYS A 190 -3.87 -16.87 -12.67
N GLN A 191 -4.50 -16.10 -13.55
CA GLN A 191 -5.11 -16.64 -14.77
C GLN A 191 -4.06 -17.26 -15.69
N PHE A 192 -2.96 -16.55 -15.97
CA PHE A 192 -1.86 -17.08 -16.79
C PHE A 192 -1.22 -18.34 -16.20
N ARG A 193 -1.09 -18.42 -14.87
CA ARG A 193 -0.58 -19.63 -14.21
C ARG A 193 -1.51 -20.83 -14.39
N ARG A 194 -2.83 -20.62 -14.30
CA ARG A 194 -3.82 -21.68 -14.57
C ARG A 194 -3.75 -22.15 -16.01
N GLU A 195 -3.73 -21.23 -16.97
CA GLU A 195 -3.63 -21.56 -18.40
C GLU A 195 -2.35 -22.35 -18.70
N THR A 196 -1.22 -21.95 -18.09
CA THR A 196 0.05 -22.67 -18.22
C THR A 196 -0.05 -24.09 -17.65
N GLN A 197 -0.66 -24.25 -16.47
CA GLN A 197 -0.89 -25.56 -15.86
C GLN A 197 -1.77 -26.45 -16.77
N ASP A 198 -2.87 -25.90 -17.29
CA ASP A 198 -3.79 -26.62 -18.18
C ASP A 198 -3.07 -27.13 -19.44
N ILE A 199 -2.16 -26.34 -20.00
CA ILE A 199 -1.33 -26.73 -21.17
C ILE A 199 -0.43 -27.93 -20.83
N PHE A 200 0.25 -27.92 -19.68
CA PHE A 200 1.12 -29.02 -19.28
C PHE A 200 0.33 -30.29 -18.97
N GLU A 201 -0.80 -30.17 -18.28
CA GLU A 201 -1.68 -31.32 -18.00
C GLU A 201 -2.23 -31.93 -19.29
N GLU A 202 -2.61 -31.10 -20.27
CA GLU A 202 -3.08 -31.58 -21.57
C GLU A 202 -1.96 -32.29 -22.35
N TYR A 203 -0.75 -31.75 -22.32
CA TYR A 203 0.41 -32.39 -22.94
C TYR A 203 0.74 -33.75 -22.32
N ASP A 204 0.67 -33.86 -20.98
CA ASP A 204 0.87 -35.12 -20.28
C ASP A 204 -0.22 -36.15 -20.63
N ARG A 205 -1.48 -35.72 -20.73
CA ARG A 205 -2.59 -36.58 -21.22
C ARG A 205 -2.32 -37.09 -22.64
N GLN A 206 -1.82 -36.25 -23.53
CA GLN A 206 -1.50 -36.63 -24.91
C GLN A 206 -0.33 -37.62 -24.96
N LYS A 207 0.71 -37.41 -24.17
CA LYS A 207 1.83 -38.36 -24.04
C LYS A 207 1.37 -39.71 -23.51
N GLU A 208 0.56 -39.71 -22.46
CA GLU A 208 0.04 -40.94 -21.87
C GLU A 208 -0.83 -41.71 -22.89
N LYS A 209 -1.63 -41.00 -23.69
CA LYS A 209 -2.38 -41.60 -24.80
C LYS A 209 -1.45 -42.24 -25.85
N ALA A 210 -0.41 -41.53 -26.28
CA ALA A 210 0.55 -42.05 -27.25
C ALA A 210 1.31 -43.29 -26.73
N LEU A 211 1.69 -43.29 -25.45
CA LEU A 211 2.30 -44.45 -24.80
C LEU A 211 1.36 -45.66 -24.81
N ARG A 212 0.09 -45.48 -24.43
CA ARG A 212 -0.92 -46.55 -24.50
C ARG A 212 -1.09 -47.12 -25.91
N GLU A 213 -1.10 -46.26 -26.94
CA GLU A 213 -1.18 -46.69 -28.34
C GLU A 213 0.04 -47.53 -28.77
N GLN A 214 1.24 -47.13 -28.33
CA GLN A 214 2.47 -47.90 -28.56
C GLN A 214 2.46 -49.23 -27.81
N GLU A 215 2.03 -49.26 -26.54
CA GLU A 215 1.87 -50.48 -25.75
C GLU A 215 0.94 -51.49 -26.44
N ASN A 216 -0.21 -51.01 -26.94
CA ASN A 216 -1.16 -51.82 -27.71
C ASN A 216 -0.52 -52.38 -28.99
N THR A 217 0.27 -51.56 -29.71
CA THR A 217 0.97 -51.99 -30.91
C THR A 217 2.01 -53.07 -30.59
N ILE A 218 2.79 -52.89 -29.52
CA ILE A 218 3.76 -53.88 -29.05
C ILE A 218 3.05 -55.19 -28.69
N MET A 219 1.90 -55.12 -28.01
CA MET A 219 1.11 -56.30 -27.67
C MET A 219 0.65 -57.06 -28.93
N LEU A 220 0.09 -56.34 -29.92
CA LEU A 220 -0.34 -56.94 -31.19
C LEU A 220 0.82 -57.61 -31.94
N LEU A 221 1.98 -56.94 -31.99
CA LEU A 221 3.18 -57.50 -32.62
C LEU A 221 3.67 -58.75 -31.90
N LYS A 222 3.64 -58.78 -30.56
CA LYS A 222 3.98 -59.98 -29.78
C LYS A 222 3.06 -61.16 -30.09
N VAL A 223 1.75 -60.92 -30.18
CA VAL A 223 0.77 -61.96 -30.56
C VAL A 223 1.05 -62.48 -31.97
N LYS A 224 1.38 -61.59 -32.92
CA LYS A 224 1.71 -61.96 -34.30
C LYS A 224 3.03 -62.73 -34.41
N ILE A 225 4.05 -62.37 -33.64
CA ILE A 225 5.31 -63.12 -33.58
C ILE A 225 5.05 -64.53 -33.09
N LYS A 226 4.30 -64.67 -31.98
CA LYS A 226 3.97 -65.98 -31.41
C LYS A 226 3.22 -66.87 -32.41
N SER A 227 2.23 -66.34 -33.13
CA SER A 227 1.51 -67.14 -34.13
C SER A 227 2.38 -67.53 -35.33
N LEU A 228 3.33 -66.69 -35.74
CA LEU A 228 4.31 -67.04 -36.78
C LEU A 228 5.28 -68.12 -36.31
N GLU A 229 5.71 -68.07 -35.06
CA GLU A 229 6.54 -69.11 -34.42
C GLU A 229 5.80 -70.46 -34.38
N GLU A 230 4.55 -70.48 -33.91
CA GLU A 230 3.69 -71.67 -33.90
C GLU A 230 3.48 -72.25 -35.32
N ASN A 231 3.24 -71.40 -36.32
CA ASN A 231 3.12 -71.83 -37.71
C ASN A 231 4.43 -72.42 -38.28
N LYS A 232 5.58 -71.87 -37.88
CA LYS A 232 6.90 -72.38 -38.31
C LYS A 232 7.17 -73.77 -37.74
N GLU A 233 6.85 -74.01 -36.48
CA GLU A 233 7.00 -75.32 -35.83
C GLU A 233 6.12 -76.37 -36.52
N ASN A 234 4.86 -76.04 -36.80
CA ASN A 234 3.92 -76.93 -37.51
C ASN A 234 4.43 -77.29 -38.92
N ASN A 235 4.94 -76.33 -39.69
CA ASN A 235 5.46 -76.57 -41.04
C ASN A 235 6.79 -77.36 -41.05
N THR A 236 7.66 -77.15 -40.05
CA THR A 236 8.93 -77.88 -39.94
C THR A 236 8.68 -79.37 -39.66
N THR A 237 7.66 -79.67 -38.85
CA THR A 237 7.24 -81.05 -38.55
C THR A 237 6.66 -81.76 -39.78
N GLN A 238 6.08 -81.01 -40.72
CA GLN A 238 5.58 -81.54 -41.99
C GLN A 238 6.70 -81.71 -43.05
N SER A 239 7.75 -80.87 -43.03
CA SER A 239 8.90 -81.01 -43.95
C SER A 239 9.83 -82.18 -43.59
N GLN A 240 10.02 -82.49 -42.30
CA GLN A 240 10.85 -83.63 -41.88
C GLN A 240 10.32 -85.01 -42.33
N ASN A 241 9.05 -85.13 -42.71
CA ASN A 241 8.51 -86.35 -43.33
C ASN A 241 8.74 -86.43 -44.86
N THR A 242 9.27 -85.39 -45.50
CA THR A 242 9.44 -85.34 -46.97
C THR A 242 10.88 -85.14 -47.43
N GLU A 243 11.82 -84.91 -46.51
CA GLU A 243 13.18 -84.45 -46.82
C GLU A 243 14.28 -85.46 -46.42
N LEU A 244 14.07 -86.74 -46.75
CA LEU A 244 15.17 -87.70 -46.98
C LEU A 244 15.68 -87.67 -48.44
N ARG A 245 15.25 -86.70 -49.26
CA ARG A 245 15.69 -86.51 -50.64
C ARG A 245 15.67 -85.02 -51.03
N ARG A 246 16.75 -84.30 -50.76
CA ARG A 246 17.48 -83.51 -51.77
C ARG A 246 18.61 -82.72 -51.12
N THR A 247 19.79 -83.24 -51.40
CA THR A 247 21.08 -82.55 -51.36
C THR A 247 21.10 -81.31 -52.26
N MET A 248 21.88 -80.32 -51.81
CA MET A 248 22.49 -79.22 -52.56
C MET A 248 21.56 -78.14 -53.15
N ILE A 249 21.84 -76.88 -52.81
CA ILE A 249 22.58 -75.94 -53.69
C ILE A 249 22.92 -74.70 -52.86
N ASN A 250 24.22 -74.43 -52.73
CA ASN A 250 24.76 -73.17 -52.25
C ASN A 250 24.34 -72.07 -53.23
N SER A 251 23.54 -71.11 -52.77
CA SER A 251 23.29 -69.87 -53.50
C SER A 251 23.70 -68.70 -52.61
N GLU A 252 24.96 -68.30 -52.81
CA GLU A 252 25.50 -67.02 -52.36
C GLU A 252 24.69 -65.90 -53.04
N THR A 253 23.78 -65.28 -52.30
CA THR A 253 23.12 -64.05 -52.74
C THR A 253 23.95 -62.86 -52.26
N GLN A 254 24.68 -62.26 -53.20
CA GLN A 254 25.28 -60.95 -53.05
C GLN A 254 24.19 -59.92 -52.74
N THR A 255 24.15 -59.44 -51.49
CA THR A 255 23.39 -58.24 -51.13
C THR A 255 24.11 -57.02 -51.69
N HIS A 256 23.56 -56.47 -52.77
CA HIS A 256 23.87 -55.13 -53.25
C HIS A 256 23.64 -54.14 -52.10
N ASN A 257 24.69 -53.40 -51.71
CA ASN A 257 24.59 -52.18 -50.91
C ASN A 257 23.73 -51.19 -51.71
N LEU A 258 22.43 -51.14 -51.41
CA LEU A 258 21.62 -49.98 -51.73
C LEU A 258 21.95 -48.93 -50.68
N ASP A 259 22.64 -47.87 -51.11
CA ASP A 259 22.74 -46.60 -50.41
C ASP A 259 21.34 -46.08 -50.09
N ILE A 260 20.78 -46.54 -48.97
CA ILE A 260 19.64 -45.90 -48.32
C ILE A 260 20.23 -44.66 -47.67
N LEU A 261 20.26 -43.59 -48.47
CA LEU A 261 20.51 -42.25 -48.00
C LEU A 261 19.57 -42.01 -46.81
N PRO A 262 20.08 -41.76 -45.59
CA PRO A 262 19.21 -41.54 -44.43
C PRO A 262 18.34 -40.35 -44.75
N GLN A 263 17.04 -40.60 -44.81
CA GLN A 263 16.00 -39.62 -45.11
C GLN A 263 15.95 -38.61 -43.96
N ASN A 264 16.84 -37.64 -44.02
CA ASN A 264 16.83 -36.26 -43.54
C ASN A 264 15.89 -35.91 -42.37
N SER A 265 15.85 -36.72 -41.31
CA SER A 265 15.16 -36.42 -40.04
C SER A 265 15.75 -35.17 -39.34
N ASN A 266 16.93 -34.73 -39.75
CA ASN A 266 17.56 -33.49 -39.32
C ASN A 266 16.89 -32.22 -39.91
N SER A 267 16.14 -32.33 -41.00
CA SER A 267 15.48 -31.18 -41.63
C SER A 267 14.40 -30.57 -40.73
N PHE A 268 13.63 -31.40 -40.02
CA PHE A 268 12.58 -30.95 -39.12
C PHE A 268 13.13 -30.24 -37.88
N LEU A 269 14.14 -30.83 -37.23
CA LEU A 269 14.80 -30.22 -36.08
C LEU A 269 15.48 -28.89 -36.44
N LEU A 270 16.05 -28.77 -37.64
CA LEU A 270 16.65 -27.53 -38.11
C LEU A 270 15.59 -26.44 -38.36
N ALA A 271 14.44 -26.80 -38.92
CA ALA A 271 13.29 -25.89 -39.09
C ALA A 271 12.73 -25.40 -37.74
N GLU A 272 12.62 -26.29 -36.76
CA GLU A 272 12.14 -25.94 -35.41
C GLU A 272 13.14 -25.06 -34.66
N LEU A 273 14.45 -25.35 -34.78
CA LEU A 273 15.51 -24.55 -34.17
C LEU A 273 15.63 -23.15 -34.80
N THR A 274 15.40 -23.03 -36.10
CA THR A 274 15.33 -21.73 -36.79
C THR A 274 14.10 -20.93 -36.38
N TYR A 275 12.95 -21.57 -36.20
CA TYR A 275 11.74 -20.94 -35.66
C TYR A 275 11.95 -20.43 -34.22
N LEU A 276 12.54 -21.24 -33.34
CA LEU A 276 12.85 -20.83 -31.96
C LEU A 276 13.84 -19.65 -31.92
N LYS A 277 14.86 -19.64 -32.78
CA LYS A 277 15.77 -18.49 -32.93
C LYS A 277 15.10 -17.21 -33.44
N LEU A 278 14.03 -17.32 -34.23
CA LEU A 278 13.26 -16.17 -34.67
C LEU A 278 12.45 -15.60 -33.51
N LYS A 279 11.72 -16.46 -32.79
CA LYS A 279 10.92 -16.08 -31.62
C LYS A 279 11.77 -15.46 -30.50
N GLN A 280 12.99 -15.96 -30.29
CA GLN A 280 13.94 -15.37 -29.35
C GLN A 280 14.31 -13.93 -29.74
N ARG A 281 14.64 -13.68 -31.01
CA ARG A 281 14.96 -12.32 -31.50
C ARG A 281 13.80 -11.35 -31.37
N GLU A 282 12.58 -11.79 -31.64
CA GLU A 282 11.37 -10.97 -31.47
C GLU A 282 11.17 -10.58 -29.99
N MET A 283 11.38 -11.52 -29.08
CA MET A 283 11.30 -11.28 -27.64
C MET A 283 12.41 -10.31 -27.16
N GLU A 284 13.65 -10.51 -27.60
CA GLU A 284 14.78 -9.60 -27.31
C GLU A 284 14.50 -8.18 -27.81
N GLN A 285 13.94 -8.04 -29.02
CA GLN A 285 13.55 -6.74 -29.59
C GLN A 285 12.43 -6.07 -28.78
N SER A 286 11.47 -6.84 -28.29
CA SER A 286 10.37 -6.34 -27.46
C SER A 286 10.87 -5.83 -26.11
N ILE A 287 11.82 -6.55 -25.48
CA ILE A 287 12.49 -6.12 -24.25
C ILE A 287 13.27 -4.82 -24.47
N LEU A 288 14.04 -4.71 -25.57
CA LEU A 288 14.75 -3.48 -25.94
C LEU A 288 13.81 -2.27 -26.11
N ASN A 289 12.66 -2.48 -26.76
CA ASN A 289 11.65 -1.43 -26.92
C ASN A 289 11.06 -0.99 -25.57
N LEU A 290 10.73 -1.93 -24.68
CA LEU A 290 10.24 -1.61 -23.33
C LEU A 290 11.29 -0.85 -22.52
N GLN A 291 12.56 -1.27 -22.59
CA GLN A 291 13.65 -0.61 -21.89
C GLN A 291 13.88 0.83 -22.41
N THR A 292 13.72 1.05 -23.71
CA THR A 292 13.77 2.39 -24.32
C THR A 292 12.61 3.26 -23.84
N GLN A 293 11.39 2.72 -23.72
CA GLN A 293 10.23 3.45 -23.20
C GLN A 293 10.36 3.81 -21.72
N ILE A 294 10.95 2.94 -20.90
CA ILE A 294 11.22 3.24 -19.49
C ILE A 294 12.26 4.35 -19.38
N THR A 295 13.33 4.28 -20.18
CA THR A 295 14.42 5.27 -20.15
C THR A 295 13.94 6.64 -20.63
N SER A 296 13.08 6.69 -21.67
CA SER A 296 12.54 7.97 -22.17
C SER A 296 11.57 8.64 -21.18
N LYS A 297 10.81 7.86 -20.40
CA LYS A 297 9.92 8.39 -19.35
C LYS A 297 10.67 8.86 -18.09
N GLN A 298 11.92 8.42 -17.89
CA GLN A 298 12.73 8.79 -16.72
C GLN A 298 13.63 10.01 -16.96
N GLN A 299 13.68 10.58 -18.17
CA GLN A 299 14.35 11.87 -18.35
C GLN A 299 13.45 12.99 -17.84
N PRO A 300 13.89 13.77 -16.83
CA PRO A 300 13.18 14.97 -16.42
C PRO A 300 13.21 15.95 -17.59
N GLU A 301 12.04 16.34 -18.10
CA GLU A 301 11.95 17.41 -19.08
C GLU A 301 12.60 18.68 -18.49
N ALA A 302 13.79 19.01 -18.98
CA ALA A 302 14.45 20.25 -18.64
C ALA A 302 13.59 21.39 -19.17
N HIS A 303 12.87 22.05 -18.27
CA HIS A 303 12.11 23.26 -18.58
C HIS A 303 13.05 24.31 -19.16
N SER A 304 12.92 24.52 -20.47
CA SER A 304 13.52 25.61 -21.22
C SER A 304 12.85 26.92 -20.82
N THR A 305 13.46 27.66 -19.88
CA THR A 305 13.09 29.04 -19.57
C THR A 305 13.61 29.95 -20.67
N LYS A 306 12.71 30.36 -21.58
CA LYS A 306 12.89 31.54 -22.42
C LYS A 306 12.69 32.79 -21.56
N ASN A 307 13.75 33.55 -21.36
CA ASN A 307 13.70 34.90 -20.81
C ASN A 307 13.50 35.89 -21.96
N ASP A 308 12.32 36.49 -22.04
CA ASP A 308 12.08 37.73 -22.76
C ASP A 308 12.14 38.89 -21.74
N SER A 309 13.08 39.81 -21.96
CA SER A 309 13.18 41.09 -21.22
C SER A 309 12.50 42.22 -22.01
N PRO A 310 11.99 43.26 -21.32
CA PRO A 310 11.97 44.60 -21.89
C PRO A 310 12.71 45.65 -21.03
N THR A 311 13.54 46.38 -21.77
CA THR A 311 14.15 47.72 -21.66
C THR A 311 13.64 48.74 -20.63
N SER A 312 14.60 49.50 -20.05
CA SER A 312 14.62 50.97 -19.75
C SER A 312 15.44 51.21 -18.46
N SER A 313 16.38 52.15 -18.24
CA SER A 313 16.92 53.36 -18.89
C SER A 313 18.15 53.82 -18.07
N GLY A 314 19.15 54.47 -18.67
CA GLY A 314 20.09 55.36 -17.93
C GLY A 314 21.58 55.28 -18.31
N GLN A 315 22.09 56.34 -18.94
CA GLN A 315 23.45 56.65 -19.44
C GLN A 315 24.53 56.95 -18.34
N PRO A 316 25.75 57.46 -18.65
CA PRO A 316 26.80 57.01 -19.60
C PRO A 316 28.24 57.05 -18.97
N ASN A 317 29.24 56.40 -19.59
CA ASN A 317 30.53 57.00 -19.98
C ASN A 317 31.57 56.00 -20.54
N LYS A 318 32.13 56.38 -21.70
CA LYS A 318 33.53 56.30 -22.22
C LYS A 318 34.40 55.09 -21.77
N THR A 319 35.15 54.37 -22.63
CA THR A 319 36.18 54.88 -23.56
C THR A 319 36.78 53.73 -24.40
N LEU A 320 37.06 54.00 -25.69
CA LEU A 320 38.10 53.49 -26.62
C LEU A 320 38.38 51.97 -26.86
N SER A 321 38.15 51.58 -28.13
CA SER A 321 39.09 50.94 -29.09
C SER A 321 39.50 49.45 -28.97
N ARG A 322 39.19 48.64 -30.01
CA ARG A 322 40.14 48.18 -31.07
C ARG A 322 39.75 46.84 -31.76
N SER A 323 39.33 46.96 -33.03
CA SER A 323 39.54 46.10 -34.24
C SER A 323 39.22 44.58 -34.35
N THR A 324 38.25 44.29 -35.26
CA THR A 324 38.24 43.37 -36.45
C THR A 324 38.20 41.81 -36.28
N PRO A 325 37.98 40.99 -37.35
CA PRO A 325 36.64 40.57 -37.83
C PRO A 325 36.49 39.05 -38.14
N SER A 326 35.27 38.48 -38.12
CA SER A 326 34.99 37.18 -38.80
C SER A 326 33.48 37.02 -39.01
N LYS A 327 32.99 37.28 -40.23
CA LYS A 327 32.56 36.30 -41.26
C LYS A 327 31.36 35.41 -40.88
N ASN A 328 30.32 35.60 -41.70
CA ASN A 328 29.51 34.59 -42.40
C ASN A 328 28.15 34.15 -41.84
N GLN A 329 27.16 34.53 -42.66
CA GLN A 329 26.08 33.72 -43.26
C GLN A 329 24.67 33.81 -42.65
N ASN A 330 23.90 34.70 -43.28
CA ASN A 330 22.50 34.49 -43.66
C ASN A 330 22.23 33.06 -44.13
N ILE A 331 21.08 32.48 -43.77
CA ILE A 331 20.09 31.89 -44.69
C ILE A 331 18.76 31.66 -43.94
N SER A 332 17.80 32.52 -44.29
CA SER A 332 16.39 32.29 -44.61
C SER A 332 15.63 31.10 -44.02
N LEU A 333 14.56 31.45 -43.29
CA LEU A 333 13.44 30.60 -42.90
C LEU A 333 12.77 29.93 -44.12
N ARG A 334 12.60 28.60 -44.07
CA ARG A 334 11.53 27.91 -44.80
C ARG A 334 10.67 27.05 -43.88
N ARG A 335 9.49 27.61 -43.63
CA ARG A 335 8.18 27.01 -43.38
C ARG A 335 8.06 25.60 -43.95
N THR A 336 7.85 24.59 -43.10
CA THR A 336 7.30 23.29 -43.51
C THR A 336 6.05 22.96 -42.71
N GLN A 337 5.11 22.38 -43.44
CA GLN A 337 3.69 22.32 -43.16
C GLN A 337 3.33 21.13 -42.25
N ASN A 338 2.28 21.35 -41.45
CA ASN A 338 1.50 20.34 -40.75
C ASN A 338 1.17 19.14 -41.66
N LYS A 339 1.72 17.96 -41.33
CA LYS A 339 1.21 16.68 -41.83
C LYS A 339 0.32 16.06 -40.77
N LYS A 340 -0.97 16.00 -41.09
CA LYS A 340 -1.98 15.18 -40.42
C LYS A 340 -1.64 13.72 -40.66
N ASN A 341 -1.43 12.93 -39.61
CA ASN A 341 -1.37 11.49 -39.72
C ASN A 341 -2.79 10.94 -39.90
N ILE A 342 -3.06 10.42 -41.09
CA ILE A 342 -4.23 9.62 -41.45
C ILE A 342 -3.74 8.17 -41.50
N PHE A 343 -3.96 7.41 -40.44
CA PHE A 343 -4.01 5.94 -40.47
C PHE A 343 -4.76 5.46 -39.22
N SER A 344 -6.08 5.35 -39.35
CA SER A 344 -6.91 4.54 -38.46
C SER A 344 -7.73 3.62 -39.35
N VAL A 345 -7.21 2.40 -39.58
CA VAL A 345 -7.94 1.31 -40.23
C VAL A 345 -8.46 0.38 -39.14
N SER A 346 -9.76 0.54 -38.89
CA SER A 346 -10.77 -0.51 -38.66
C SER A 346 -10.39 -1.78 -37.89
N LEU A 347 -10.95 -1.90 -36.68
CA LEU A 347 -11.63 -3.14 -36.27
C LEU A 347 -12.90 -2.76 -35.50
N GLN A 348 -14.02 -2.71 -36.21
CA GLN A 348 -15.36 -2.54 -35.65
C GLN A 348 -15.92 -3.91 -35.31
N ALA A 349 -16.26 -4.14 -34.04
CA ALA A 349 -17.22 -5.15 -33.64
C ALA A 349 -18.47 -4.42 -33.11
N ALA A 350 -19.61 -4.72 -33.73
CA ALA A 350 -20.90 -4.13 -33.45
C ALA A 350 -21.40 -4.48 -32.04
N LYS A 351 -21.99 -3.50 -31.34
CA LYS A 351 -23.17 -3.75 -30.49
C LYS A 351 -23.96 -2.47 -30.21
N HIS A 352 -25.21 -2.56 -30.68
CA HIS A 352 -26.47 -1.89 -30.36
C HIS A 352 -26.53 -0.72 -29.36
N LYS A 353 -27.19 0.36 -29.82
CA LYS A 353 -27.78 1.48 -29.07
C LYS A 353 -28.95 1.02 -28.20
N GLU A 354 -29.11 1.67 -27.05
CA GLU A 354 -30.43 2.13 -26.58
C GLU A 354 -30.26 3.51 -25.92
N TYR A 355 -31.18 4.41 -26.26
CA TYR A 355 -31.22 5.84 -25.92
C TYR A 355 -32.08 6.07 -24.68
N LEU A 356 -31.77 7.08 -23.86
CA LEU A 356 -32.76 8.01 -23.29
C LEU A 356 -32.07 9.26 -22.70
N GLU A 357 -32.84 10.35 -22.69
CA GLU A 357 -32.43 11.76 -22.80
C GLU A 357 -32.15 12.49 -21.47
N THR A 358 -31.65 13.72 -21.64
CA THR A 358 -31.12 14.78 -20.73
C THR A 358 -32.23 15.54 -19.94
N PRO A 359 -32.08 16.75 -19.30
CA PRO A 359 -30.94 17.69 -19.18
C PRO A 359 -30.80 18.49 -17.83
N VAL A 360 -29.74 19.33 -17.71
CA VAL A 360 -29.75 20.81 -17.49
C VAL A 360 -28.51 21.34 -16.71
N ASP A 361 -28.02 22.47 -17.23
CA ASP A 361 -26.91 23.41 -16.95
C ASP A 361 -26.55 23.87 -15.52
N VAL A 362 -25.32 24.39 -15.33
CA VAL A 362 -24.98 25.85 -15.21
C VAL A 362 -23.49 26.08 -14.82
N ASN A 363 -22.72 26.63 -15.77
CA ASN A 363 -21.85 27.82 -15.72
C ASN A 363 -21.21 28.32 -14.38
N ARG A 364 -19.88 28.50 -14.32
CA ARG A 364 -19.21 29.82 -14.00
C ARG A 364 -17.66 29.80 -14.01
N ASN A 365 -17.11 30.88 -14.58
CA ASN A 365 -15.70 31.32 -14.59
C ASN A 365 -15.29 32.08 -13.31
N PHE A 366 -13.97 32.05 -12.97
CA PHE A 366 -13.01 33.19 -12.84
C PHE A 366 -12.00 33.14 -11.67
N LYS A 367 -10.74 33.54 -12.00
CA LYS A 367 -9.70 34.31 -11.23
C LYS A 367 -8.63 33.60 -10.35
N ASN A 368 -7.42 33.51 -10.94
CA ASN A 368 -6.11 34.13 -10.60
C ASN A 368 -5.62 34.40 -9.14
N THR A 369 -4.40 33.86 -8.87
CA THR A 369 -3.19 34.35 -8.12
C THR A 369 -3.20 34.52 -6.58
N PRO A 370 -2.02 34.57 -5.88
CA PRO A 370 -0.66 34.06 -6.14
C PRO A 370 0.07 33.37 -4.94
N GLN A 371 1.32 32.97 -5.20
CA GLN A 371 2.38 32.30 -4.40
C GLN A 371 2.73 32.87 -3.01
N SER A 372 3.23 32.01 -2.12
CA SER A 372 4.52 32.21 -1.42
C SER A 372 5.02 30.94 -0.68
N ALA A 373 6.30 30.61 -0.85
CA ALA A 373 7.05 29.64 -0.05
C ALA A 373 8.54 30.06 -0.01
N PRO A 374 9.26 29.87 1.10
CA PRO A 374 10.72 30.00 1.14
C PRO A 374 11.45 28.65 1.28
N GLN A 375 12.68 28.65 0.75
CA GLN A 375 13.65 27.56 0.64
C GLN A 375 14.44 27.31 1.93
N THR A 376 14.90 26.07 2.14
CA THR A 376 15.90 25.66 3.13
C THR A 376 17.21 25.25 2.46
N HIS A 377 18.34 25.76 2.96
CA HIS A 377 19.69 25.39 2.55
C HIS A 377 20.23 24.18 3.35
N ASN A 378 20.92 23.28 2.65
CA ASN A 378 21.75 22.19 3.20
C ASN A 378 23.23 22.59 3.20
N ASN A 379 24.01 22.08 4.15
CA ASN A 379 25.41 21.60 4.04
C ASN A 379 25.94 21.22 5.44
N ARG A 380 26.99 20.43 5.66
CA ARG A 380 27.61 19.23 5.09
C ARG A 380 28.83 18.94 6.01
N ASP A 381 29.07 17.68 6.37
CA ASP A 381 30.35 17.02 6.72
C ASP A 381 31.32 17.63 7.77
N THR A 382 31.55 16.90 8.88
CA THR A 382 32.90 16.43 9.29
C THR A 382 32.85 15.51 10.52
N ASP A 383 33.61 14.41 10.41
CA ASP A 383 33.77 13.29 11.36
C ASP A 383 35.24 13.28 11.89
N PRO A 384 35.70 12.37 12.78
CA PRO A 384 35.62 12.52 14.24
C PRO A 384 36.98 12.29 14.95
N ARG A 385 37.05 12.51 16.27
CA ARG A 385 38.07 11.86 17.13
C ARG A 385 37.52 11.44 18.51
N THR A 386 37.80 10.18 18.81
CA THR A 386 37.45 9.30 19.92
C THR A 386 38.07 9.69 21.27
N HIS A 387 37.42 9.36 22.39
CA HIS A 387 37.99 8.64 23.55
C HIS A 387 36.86 8.19 24.50
N SER A 388 36.92 6.94 24.97
CA SER A 388 35.87 6.25 25.74
C SER A 388 36.44 5.77 27.08
N ASN A 389 35.72 5.97 28.18
CA ASN A 389 35.92 5.26 29.46
C ASN A 389 34.57 4.75 29.97
N LYS A 390 34.53 3.49 30.40
CA LYS A 390 33.34 2.67 30.63
C LYS A 390 33.37 2.13 32.06
N ILE A 391 32.34 2.40 32.87
CA ILE A 391 32.11 1.76 34.17
C ILE A 391 30.70 1.18 34.15
N SER A 392 30.57 -0.08 34.60
CA SER A 392 29.42 -0.96 34.42
C SER A 392 28.84 -1.36 35.78
N ILE A 393 27.54 -1.13 36.01
CA ILE A 393 26.80 -1.67 37.15
C ILE A 393 25.40 -2.10 36.67
N LYS A 394 25.05 -3.38 36.86
CA LYS A 394 23.70 -3.97 36.69
C LYS A 394 22.91 -3.81 37.99
N PRO A 395 21.56 -3.66 37.92
CA PRO A 395 20.72 -4.50 38.79
C PRO A 395 19.36 -4.86 38.12
N PRO A 396 18.34 -5.40 38.83
CA PRO A 396 17.82 -6.74 38.60
C PRO A 396 16.35 -6.72 38.10
N GLY A 397 15.86 -7.90 37.71
CA GLY A 397 14.58 -8.08 37.03
C GLY A 397 13.34 -7.72 37.86
N THR A 398 12.34 -7.22 37.14
CA THR A 398 10.99 -6.99 37.66
C THR A 398 9.96 -7.52 36.67
N LYS A 399 8.99 -8.25 37.20
CA LYS A 399 7.95 -9.00 36.49
C LYS A 399 6.99 -8.06 35.77
N ILE A 400 6.74 -8.34 34.49
CA ILE A 400 5.83 -7.61 33.60
C ILE A 400 4.40 -8.13 33.83
N THR A 401 3.45 -7.24 34.07
CA THR A 401 2.02 -7.50 33.90
C THR A 401 1.54 -6.89 32.58
N PRO A 402 0.72 -7.58 31.76
CA PRO A 402 0.36 -7.11 30.42
C PRO A 402 -0.53 -5.87 30.47
N ASN A 403 -0.34 -5.00 29.47
CA ASN A 403 -1.04 -3.73 29.28
C ASN A 403 -2.48 -3.97 28.78
N SER A 404 -3.44 -3.16 29.22
CA SER A 404 -4.89 -3.38 28.97
C SER A 404 -5.28 -3.33 27.49
N ASP A 405 -4.53 -2.62 26.66
CA ASP A 405 -4.83 -2.49 25.23
C ASP A 405 -4.34 -3.70 24.42
N GLU A 406 -3.25 -4.32 24.88
CA GLU A 406 -2.77 -5.60 24.37
C GLU A 406 -3.78 -6.72 24.70
N PHE A 407 -4.41 -6.63 25.88
CA PHE A 407 -5.48 -7.53 26.27
C PHE A 407 -6.71 -7.45 25.36
N TYR A 408 -7.13 -6.25 24.93
CA TYR A 408 -8.27 -6.10 24.01
C TYR A 408 -7.94 -6.54 22.58
N ALA A 409 -6.73 -6.27 22.09
CA ALA A 409 -6.28 -6.76 20.79
C ALA A 409 -6.21 -8.30 20.78
N ASP A 410 -5.65 -8.91 21.82
CA ASP A 410 -5.62 -10.37 22.00
C ASP A 410 -7.02 -10.96 22.15
N LEU A 411 -7.94 -10.27 22.84
CA LEU A 411 -9.32 -10.73 22.99
C LEU A 411 -10.06 -10.74 21.65
N ILE A 412 -9.87 -9.70 20.83
CA ILE A 412 -10.45 -9.62 19.47
C ILE A 412 -9.83 -10.67 18.56
N GLU A 413 -8.51 -10.86 18.58
CA GLU A 413 -7.83 -11.86 17.77
C GLU A 413 -8.23 -13.29 18.17
N ASN A 414 -8.37 -13.56 19.47
CA ASN A 414 -8.83 -14.85 19.97
C ASN A 414 -10.29 -15.14 19.61
N GLU A 415 -11.16 -14.13 19.60
CA GLU A 415 -12.55 -14.29 19.18
C GLU A 415 -12.66 -14.57 17.66
N ILE A 416 -11.85 -13.90 16.84
CA ILE A 416 -11.74 -14.20 15.40
C ILE A 416 -11.24 -15.64 15.17
N LYS A 417 -10.21 -16.07 15.90
CA LYS A 417 -9.69 -17.46 15.83
C LYS A 417 -10.75 -18.47 16.27
N ARG A 418 -11.53 -18.17 17.32
CA ARG A 418 -12.62 -19.03 17.81
C ARG A 418 -13.72 -19.21 16.76
N GLN A 419 -14.16 -18.11 16.14
CA GLN A 419 -15.19 -18.15 15.09
C GLN A 419 -14.71 -18.90 13.84
N SER A 420 -13.45 -18.70 13.44
CA SER A 420 -12.84 -19.45 12.32
C SER A 420 -12.77 -20.96 12.61
N LEU A 421 -12.36 -21.35 13.82
CA LEU A 421 -12.29 -22.75 14.23
C LEU A 421 -13.67 -23.41 14.26
N GLU A 422 -14.69 -22.72 14.74
CA GLU A 422 -16.05 -23.25 14.81
C GLU A 422 -16.63 -23.45 13.40
N THR A 423 -16.41 -22.49 12.50
CA THR A 423 -16.78 -22.61 11.08
C THR A 423 -16.09 -23.83 10.44
N HIS A 424 -14.80 -24.06 10.73
CA HIS A 424 -14.08 -25.21 10.21
C HIS A 424 -14.60 -26.55 10.78
N LYS A 425 -15.00 -26.60 12.06
CA LYS A 425 -15.63 -27.80 12.65
C LYS A 425 -16.96 -28.10 12.00
N GLU A 426 -17.80 -27.10 11.74
CA GLU A 426 -19.08 -27.27 11.07
C GLU A 426 -18.90 -27.79 9.64
N THR A 427 -17.96 -27.23 8.88
CA THR A 427 -17.59 -27.71 7.54
C THR A 427 -17.12 -29.16 7.58
N ARG A 428 -16.27 -29.53 8.55
CA ARG A 428 -15.79 -30.91 8.70
C ARG A 428 -16.91 -31.87 9.11
N LYS A 429 -17.84 -31.44 9.96
CA LYS A 429 -19.03 -32.22 10.36
C LYS A 429 -19.96 -32.43 9.18
N ALA A 430 -20.15 -31.42 8.33
CA ALA A 430 -20.92 -31.52 7.10
C ALA A 430 -20.28 -32.52 6.12
N MET A 431 -18.96 -32.46 5.91
CA MET A 431 -18.23 -33.42 5.07
C MET A 431 -18.35 -34.86 5.60
N LEU A 432 -18.19 -35.08 6.91
CA LEU A 432 -18.33 -36.41 7.52
C LEU A 432 -19.75 -36.96 7.46
N SER A 433 -20.78 -36.09 7.48
CA SER A 433 -22.17 -36.50 7.32
C SER A 433 -22.48 -37.04 5.92
N GLN A 434 -21.73 -36.63 4.89
CA GLN A 434 -21.88 -37.13 3.52
C GLN A 434 -21.19 -38.49 3.28
N VAL A 435 -20.26 -38.90 4.15
CA VAL A 435 -19.48 -40.14 4.01
C VAL A 435 -20.19 -41.35 4.64
N LYS A 436 -21.16 -41.16 5.53
CA LYS A 436 -21.96 -42.26 6.10
C LYS A 436 -23.16 -42.61 5.21
N LYS A 437 -22.91 -43.22 4.04
CA LYS A 437 -23.92 -44.06 3.40
C LYS A 437 -23.72 -45.52 3.87
N PRO A 438 -24.79 -46.26 4.21
CA PRO A 438 -24.67 -47.62 4.68
C PRO A 438 -24.07 -48.52 3.60
N ASN A 439 -23.10 -49.35 3.99
CA ASN A 439 -22.54 -50.42 3.15
C ASN A 439 -23.68 -51.29 2.64
N LYS A 440 -24.02 -51.14 1.35
CA LYS A 440 -24.79 -52.15 0.64
C LYS A 440 -23.90 -53.38 0.45
N THR A 441 -24.44 -54.51 0.87
CA THR A 441 -23.88 -55.85 0.73
C THR A 441 -23.57 -56.19 -0.72
N ASN A 442 -22.51 -56.99 -0.92
CA ASN A 442 -21.91 -57.38 -2.20
C ASN A 442 -22.80 -58.25 -3.13
N SER A 443 -24.13 -58.26 -2.99
CA SER A 443 -25.02 -59.03 -3.88
C SER A 443 -25.57 -58.24 -5.06
N ASP A 444 -25.47 -56.91 -5.06
CA ASP A 444 -26.18 -56.06 -6.03
C ASP A 444 -25.24 -55.36 -7.04
N ILE A 445 -23.96 -55.71 -7.06
CA ILE A 445 -22.92 -55.01 -7.86
C ILE A 445 -22.74 -55.61 -9.27
N GLU A 446 -23.18 -56.84 -9.54
CA GLU A 446 -22.99 -57.45 -10.86
C GLU A 446 -24.08 -57.11 -11.89
N GLU A 447 -25.23 -56.56 -11.49
CA GLU A 447 -26.34 -56.28 -12.42
C GLU A 447 -26.43 -54.80 -12.85
N ALA A 448 -25.68 -53.89 -12.20
CA ALA A 448 -25.69 -52.46 -12.54
C ALA A 448 -24.65 -52.04 -13.61
N ASN A 449 -23.78 -52.96 -14.07
CA ASN A 449 -22.63 -52.63 -14.92
C ASN A 449 -22.85 -52.73 -16.43
N ARG A 450 -24.10 -52.84 -16.92
CA ARG A 450 -24.37 -52.95 -18.37
C ARG A 450 -25.08 -51.78 -19.03
N ASN A 451 -25.56 -50.77 -18.31
CA ASN A 451 -26.19 -49.60 -18.93
C ASN A 451 -26.00 -48.35 -18.06
N CYS A 452 -24.91 -47.61 -18.28
CA CYS A 452 -24.78 -46.27 -17.71
C CYS A 452 -24.14 -45.33 -18.76
N PRO A 453 -24.86 -44.33 -19.27
CA PRO A 453 -24.32 -43.36 -20.21
C PRO A 453 -23.45 -42.33 -19.48
N GLU A 454 -22.36 -41.94 -20.12
CA GLU A 454 -21.35 -40.97 -19.66
C GLU A 454 -21.91 -39.53 -19.56
N THR A 455 -22.63 -39.18 -18.48
CA THR A 455 -23.00 -37.78 -18.21
C THR A 455 -23.04 -37.46 -16.70
N SER A 456 -21.93 -37.60 -15.97
CA SER A 456 -21.91 -37.27 -14.52
C SER A 456 -20.75 -36.37 -14.05
N LYS A 457 -19.88 -35.87 -14.93
CA LYS A 457 -18.80 -34.92 -14.51
C LYS A 457 -19.25 -33.45 -14.43
N GLY A 458 -20.46 -33.12 -14.89
CA GLY A 458 -20.98 -31.74 -14.88
C GLY A 458 -21.55 -31.24 -13.54
N ASN A 459 -21.90 -32.13 -12.61
CA ASN A 459 -22.64 -31.72 -11.40
C ASN A 459 -21.75 -31.18 -10.27
N SER A 460 -20.48 -31.58 -10.22
CA SER A 460 -19.55 -31.10 -9.17
C SER A 460 -19.20 -29.62 -9.36
N ASN A 461 -19.00 -29.17 -10.60
CA ASN A 461 -18.67 -27.76 -10.88
C ASN A 461 -19.84 -26.82 -10.60
N ARG A 462 -21.08 -27.29 -10.78
CA ARG A 462 -22.28 -26.50 -10.46
C ARG A 462 -22.39 -26.22 -8.96
N HIS A 463 -22.11 -27.23 -8.13
CA HIS A 463 -22.17 -27.08 -6.67
C HIS A 463 -21.11 -26.11 -6.13
N PHE A 464 -19.88 -26.16 -6.65
CA PHE A 464 -18.83 -25.21 -6.27
C PHE A 464 -19.15 -23.77 -6.71
N LEU A 465 -19.77 -23.59 -7.87
CA LEU A 465 -20.19 -22.26 -8.33
C LEU A 465 -21.27 -21.67 -7.42
N GLU A 466 -22.21 -22.51 -6.97
CA GLU A 466 -23.33 -22.12 -6.11
C GLU A 466 -22.85 -21.74 -4.70
N ILE A 467 -21.90 -22.50 -4.12
CA ILE A 467 -21.26 -22.14 -2.84
C ILE A 467 -20.54 -20.79 -2.97
N ARG A 468 -19.78 -20.58 -4.05
CA ARG A 468 -19.05 -19.33 -4.27
C ARG A 468 -19.97 -18.12 -4.41
N GLN A 469 -21.09 -18.27 -5.13
CA GLN A 469 -22.10 -17.21 -5.25
C GLN A 469 -22.76 -16.90 -3.90
N GLN A 470 -22.99 -17.91 -3.06
CA GLN A 470 -23.57 -17.74 -1.73
C GLN A 470 -22.61 -17.01 -0.76
N GLU A 471 -21.32 -17.32 -0.82
CA GLU A 471 -20.29 -16.61 -0.04
C GLU A 471 -20.14 -15.15 -0.49
N GLU A 472 -20.18 -14.89 -1.80
CA GLU A 472 -20.11 -13.54 -2.34
C GLU A 472 -21.34 -12.70 -1.96
N ALA A 473 -22.54 -13.30 -1.96
CA ALA A 473 -23.76 -12.64 -1.51
C ALA A 473 -23.69 -12.26 -0.01
N LYS A 474 -23.21 -13.17 0.84
CA LYS A 474 -23.00 -12.89 2.28
C LYS A 474 -21.97 -11.78 2.51
N ALA A 475 -20.86 -11.77 1.76
CA ALA A 475 -19.86 -10.72 1.87
C ALA A 475 -20.43 -9.34 1.50
N LYS A 476 -21.23 -9.26 0.43
CA LYS A 476 -21.92 -8.03 0.03
C LYS A 476 -22.89 -7.54 1.10
N GLU A 477 -23.67 -8.43 1.70
CA GLU A 477 -24.60 -8.11 2.78
C GLU A 477 -23.88 -7.53 4.02
N ILE A 478 -22.75 -8.10 4.42
CA ILE A 478 -21.93 -7.60 5.54
C ILE A 478 -21.41 -6.18 5.25
N ILE A 479 -20.89 -5.94 4.03
CA ILE A 479 -20.37 -4.63 3.63
C ILE A 479 -21.50 -3.59 3.61
N THR A 480 -22.66 -3.91 3.03
CA THR A 480 -23.83 -3.03 3.00
C THR A 480 -24.30 -2.69 4.41
N THR A 481 -24.35 -3.67 5.31
CA THR A 481 -24.73 -3.47 6.71
C THR A 481 -23.74 -2.54 7.42
N ARG A 482 -22.44 -2.70 7.19
CA ARG A 482 -21.41 -1.84 7.78
C ARG A 482 -21.49 -0.39 7.28
N ILE A 483 -21.74 -0.20 5.98
CA ILE A 483 -21.96 1.13 5.40
C ILE A 483 -23.21 1.78 6.00
N PHE A 484 -24.29 1.03 6.16
CA PHE A 484 -25.53 1.52 6.75
C PHE A 484 -25.34 1.95 8.21
N LEU A 485 -24.65 1.13 9.02
CA LEU A 485 -24.35 1.45 10.41
C LEU A 485 -23.46 2.69 10.54
N ASN A 486 -22.41 2.81 9.72
CA ASN A 486 -21.57 4.01 9.69
C ASN A 486 -22.40 5.24 9.32
N ARG A 487 -23.26 5.17 8.28
CA ARG A 487 -24.13 6.30 7.91
C ARG A 487 -25.12 6.69 9.01
N LYS A 488 -25.62 5.73 9.80
CA LYS A 488 -26.51 6.01 10.94
C LYS A 488 -25.78 6.67 12.10
N PHE A 489 -24.51 6.28 12.32
CA PHE A 489 -23.66 6.86 13.34
C PHE A 489 -23.38 8.34 13.05
N TRP A 490 -22.97 8.66 11.82
CA TRP A 490 -22.66 10.03 11.40
C TRP A 490 -23.86 10.98 11.22
N ARG A 491 -25.11 10.50 11.33
CA ARG A 491 -26.32 11.37 11.31
C ARG A 491 -26.85 11.70 12.70
N LYS A 492 -26.29 11.10 13.75
CA LYS A 492 -26.71 11.33 15.14
C LYS A 492 -25.83 12.33 15.89
N GLU A 493 -24.71 12.74 15.29
CA GLU A 493 -23.97 13.95 15.61
C GLU A 493 -24.47 15.09 14.71
#